data_AF-A0A7C6IFC7-F1
#
_entry.id   AF-A0A7C6IFC7-F1
#
_cell.length_a   1.000
_cell.length_b   1.000
_cell.length_c   1.000
_cell.angle_alpha   90.00
_cell.angle_beta   90.00
_cell.angle_gamma   90.00
#
_symmetry.space_group_name_H-M   'P 1'
#
loop_
_entity.id
_entity.type
_entity.pdbx_description
1 polymer ?
#
loop_
_entity_poly.entity_id
_entity_poly.type
_entity_poly.pdbx_seq_one_letter_code
_entity_poly.pdbx_strand_id
1 'polypeptide(L)'
;GPRPLIVRRPDDRFATTHTGSFRAWGADVDVAGGNHLPELVARWVIGAAGRDAGDVDLAAQLPDPFDFRDVTVDGEPRPIVVVAEGPAALTARAPLTLLDGAQRIDDICAAIAAGDDAALAEGSDPFGDVGPSACAEVGLGTVGVWQDLAAFGAALRMDARDFTAHATYRDASHGVGYHVAEWGWTA
;
A
#
# COMPACT_ATOMS: atom_id res chain seq x y z
N GLY A 1 11.35 -1.45 -19.96
CA GLY A 1 10.71 -0.31 -19.28
C GLY A 1 11.43 -0.07 -17.97
N PRO A 2 11.25 1.10 -17.35
CA PRO A 2 11.93 1.42 -16.10
C PRO A 2 11.57 0.41 -14.99
N ARG A 3 12.55 0.13 -14.13
CA ARG A 3 12.43 -0.83 -13.02
C ARG A 3 11.41 -0.33 -12.00
N PRO A 4 10.38 -1.11 -11.66
CA PRO A 4 9.40 -0.70 -10.66
C PRO A 4 10.04 -0.46 -9.29
N LEU A 5 9.52 0.53 -8.56
CA LEU A 5 9.82 0.75 -7.15
C LEU A 5 8.77 0.07 -6.29
N ILE A 6 9.20 -0.81 -5.38
CA ILE A 6 8.33 -1.33 -4.33
C ILE A 6 8.59 -0.52 -3.06
N VAL A 7 7.56 0.16 -2.58
CA VAL A 7 7.60 0.87 -1.31
C VAL A 7 6.96 -0.01 -0.24
N ARG A 8 7.77 -0.42 0.72
CA ARG A 8 7.32 -1.19 1.88
C ARG A 8 8.20 -0.88 3.08
N ARG A 9 7.58 -0.70 4.24
CA ARG A 9 8.32 -0.62 5.50
C ARG A 9 8.77 -2.02 5.91
N PRO A 10 10.05 -2.23 6.27
CA PRO A 10 10.50 -3.49 6.86
C PRO A 10 9.80 -3.71 8.20
N ASP A 11 9.17 -4.88 8.33
CA ASP A 11 8.50 -5.30 9.55
C ASP A 11 8.63 -6.82 9.67
N ASP A 12 9.28 -7.26 10.74
CA ASP A 12 9.59 -8.66 10.99
C ASP A 12 8.34 -9.52 11.18
N ARG A 13 7.17 -8.91 11.48
CA ARG A 13 5.88 -9.62 11.52
C ARG A 13 5.51 -10.22 10.17
N PHE A 14 6.04 -9.66 9.08
CA PHE A 14 5.79 -10.13 7.71
C PHE A 14 6.96 -10.91 7.11
N ALA A 15 8.02 -11.15 7.88
CA ALA A 15 9.21 -11.82 7.38
C ALA A 15 8.99 -13.32 7.16
N THR A 16 9.66 -13.86 6.15
CA THR A 16 9.70 -15.30 5.84
C THR A 16 11.13 -15.74 5.53
N THR A 17 11.42 -17.01 5.80
CA THR A 17 12.68 -17.65 5.36
C THR A 17 12.57 -18.25 3.96
N HIS A 18 11.37 -18.28 3.38
CA HIS A 18 11.12 -18.76 2.02
C HIS A 18 11.28 -17.60 1.02
N THR A 19 12.51 -17.37 0.58
CA THR A 19 12.81 -16.31 -0.39
C THR A 19 12.02 -16.48 -1.69
N GLY A 20 11.42 -15.39 -2.15
CA GLY A 20 10.69 -15.37 -3.42
C GLY A 20 9.45 -16.25 -3.43
N SER A 21 8.89 -16.60 -2.27
CA SER A 21 7.82 -17.60 -2.22
C SER A 21 6.78 -17.34 -1.14
N PHE A 22 5.52 -17.64 -1.47
CA PHE A 22 4.40 -17.60 -0.53
C PHE A 22 4.25 -18.87 0.33
N ARG A 23 5.26 -19.76 0.37
CA ARG A 23 5.20 -21.03 1.11
C ARG A 23 4.90 -20.89 2.61
N ALA A 24 5.34 -19.80 3.25
CA ALA A 24 4.99 -19.51 4.65
C ALA A 24 3.47 -19.35 4.86
N TRP A 25 2.72 -19.04 3.80
CA TRP A 25 1.27 -18.86 3.80
C TRP A 25 0.54 -19.98 3.02
N GLY A 26 1.22 -21.10 2.76
CA GLY A 26 0.62 -22.29 2.17
C GLY A 26 0.41 -22.25 0.66
N ALA A 27 0.99 -21.27 -0.04
CA ALA A 27 0.92 -21.18 -1.50
C ALA A 27 2.26 -21.48 -2.17
N ASP A 28 2.24 -22.31 -3.22
CA ASP A 28 3.42 -22.65 -4.03
C ASP A 28 3.50 -21.73 -5.26
N VAL A 29 3.80 -20.45 -4.99
CA VAL A 29 3.96 -19.40 -5.99
C VAL A 29 5.35 -18.81 -5.84
N ASP A 30 6.08 -18.72 -6.95
CA ASP A 30 7.41 -18.09 -7.06
C ASP A 30 7.25 -16.67 -7.60
N VAL A 31 7.91 -15.71 -6.93
CA VAL A 31 7.91 -14.28 -7.29
C VAL A 31 9.33 -13.72 -7.41
N ALA A 32 10.29 -14.58 -7.76
CA ALA A 32 11.70 -14.30 -8.03
C ALA A 32 12.56 -13.81 -6.84
N GLY A 33 11.99 -13.18 -5.81
CA GLY A 33 12.78 -12.69 -4.68
C GLY A 33 11.96 -12.08 -3.54
N GLY A 34 12.67 -11.53 -2.55
CA GLY A 34 12.07 -10.92 -1.36
C GLY A 34 11.82 -11.90 -0.23
N ASN A 35 11.71 -11.36 0.99
CA ASN A 35 11.52 -12.13 2.23
C ASN A 35 10.46 -11.51 3.15
N HIS A 36 9.64 -10.58 2.65
CA HIS A 36 8.61 -9.90 3.42
C HIS A 36 7.30 -9.93 2.64
N LEU A 37 6.18 -10.24 3.29
CA LEU A 37 4.88 -10.40 2.62
C LEU A 37 4.51 -9.22 1.71
N PRO A 38 4.61 -7.93 2.12
CA PRO A 38 4.30 -6.81 1.24
C PRO A 38 5.15 -6.79 -0.05
N GLU A 39 6.43 -7.16 0.05
CA GLU A 39 7.32 -7.24 -1.12
C GLU A 39 6.93 -8.40 -2.03
N LEU A 40 6.58 -9.56 -1.46
CA LEU A 40 6.15 -10.74 -2.24
C LEU A 40 4.86 -10.44 -3.01
N VAL A 41 3.89 -9.77 -2.37
CA VAL A 41 2.64 -9.31 -3.02
C VAL A 41 2.94 -8.33 -4.16
N ALA A 42 3.79 -7.33 -3.92
CA ALA A 42 4.15 -6.37 -4.96
C ALA A 42 4.84 -7.05 -6.16
N ARG A 43 5.79 -7.96 -5.92
CA ARG A 43 6.44 -8.74 -6.99
C ARG A 43 5.46 -9.61 -7.76
N TRP A 44 4.50 -10.23 -7.08
CA TRP A 44 3.43 -10.97 -7.74
C TRP A 44 2.61 -10.08 -8.68
N VAL A 45 2.19 -8.89 -8.23
CA VAL A 45 1.44 -7.92 -9.05
C VAL A 45 2.28 -7.48 -10.27
N ILE A 46 3.56 -7.19 -10.07
CA ILE A 46 4.50 -6.82 -11.14
C ILE A 46 4.62 -7.94 -12.19
N GLY A 47 4.79 -9.19 -11.73
CA GLY A 47 4.82 -10.36 -12.60
C GLY A 47 3.51 -10.58 -13.35
N ALA A 48 2.37 -10.43 -12.67
CA ALA A 48 1.04 -10.53 -13.27
C ALA A 48 0.79 -9.46 -14.34
N ALA A 49 1.42 -8.29 -14.22
CA ALA A 49 1.42 -7.23 -15.22
C ALA A 49 2.41 -7.47 -16.40
N GLY A 50 3.04 -8.66 -16.47
CA GLY A 50 3.98 -9.04 -17.53
C GLY A 50 5.36 -8.41 -17.42
N ARG A 51 5.74 -7.91 -16.24
CA ARG A 51 7.08 -7.35 -15.98
C ARG A 51 7.94 -8.36 -15.22
N ASP A 52 9.25 -8.18 -15.28
CA ASP A 52 10.19 -9.03 -14.54
C ASP A 52 10.07 -8.74 -13.03
N ALA A 53 9.53 -9.70 -12.29
CA ALA A 53 9.37 -9.62 -10.84
C ALA A 53 10.70 -9.67 -10.08
N GLY A 54 11.80 -10.09 -10.73
CA GLY A 54 13.15 -10.08 -10.17
C GLY A 54 13.84 -8.71 -10.28
N ASP A 55 13.47 -7.91 -11.29
CA ASP A 55 14.12 -6.64 -11.63
C ASP A 55 13.37 -5.42 -11.06
N VAL A 56 13.48 -5.24 -9.74
CA VAL A 56 12.78 -4.20 -8.98
C VAL A 56 13.72 -3.48 -8.03
N ASP A 57 13.42 -2.23 -7.70
CA ASP A 57 14.07 -1.51 -6.60
C ASP A 57 13.18 -1.51 -5.35
N LEU A 58 13.78 -1.38 -4.17
CA LEU A 58 13.08 -1.34 -2.88
C LEU A 58 13.32 -0.01 -2.19
N ALA A 59 12.28 0.57 -1.59
CA ALA A 59 12.40 1.70 -0.69
C ALA A 59 11.54 1.51 0.58
N ALA A 60 12.03 2.03 1.69
CA ALA A 60 11.31 2.04 2.97
C ALA A 60 10.27 3.17 3.06
N GLN A 61 10.39 4.18 2.19
CA GLN A 61 9.56 5.38 2.16
C GLN A 61 9.14 5.69 0.73
N LEU A 62 8.04 6.41 0.57
CA LEU A 62 7.64 6.96 -0.71
C LEU A 62 8.69 7.97 -1.20
N PRO A 63 8.98 8.00 -2.51
CA PRO A 63 9.87 9.01 -3.08
C PRO A 63 9.27 10.42 -2.98
N ASP A 64 10.09 11.44 -3.21
CA ASP A 64 9.57 12.77 -3.53
C ASP A 64 8.92 12.71 -4.93
N PRO A 65 7.60 12.98 -5.07
CA PRO A 65 6.93 12.90 -6.36
C PRO A 65 7.44 13.90 -7.41
N PHE A 66 8.19 14.93 -6.99
CA PHE A 66 8.69 16.02 -7.83
C PHE A 66 10.22 16.00 -8.01
N ASP A 67 10.95 15.10 -7.32
CA ASP A 67 12.35 14.82 -7.67
C ASP A 67 12.38 13.83 -8.84
N PHE A 68 12.70 14.34 -10.03
CA PHE A 68 12.76 13.54 -11.26
C PHE A 68 13.68 12.32 -11.14
N ARG A 69 14.73 12.38 -10.30
CA ARG A 69 15.65 11.25 -10.07
C ARG A 69 15.00 10.12 -9.28
N ASP A 70 13.98 10.44 -8.49
CA ASP A 70 13.29 9.48 -7.64
C ASP A 70 12.14 8.80 -8.38
N VAL A 71 11.48 9.49 -9.31
CA VAL A 71 10.28 9.00 -10.03
C VAL A 71 10.51 8.63 -11.50
N THR A 72 11.73 8.76 -12.03
CA THR A 72 12.06 8.33 -13.40
C THR A 72 13.34 7.50 -13.45
N VAL A 73 13.45 6.65 -14.48
CA VAL A 73 14.67 5.93 -14.82
C VAL A 73 14.88 6.07 -16.33
N ASP A 74 16.07 6.54 -16.72
CA ASP A 74 16.43 6.83 -18.12
C ASP A 74 15.44 7.78 -18.84
N GLY A 75 14.84 8.71 -18.09
CA GLY A 75 13.87 9.68 -18.60
C GLY A 75 12.43 9.16 -18.71
N GLU A 76 12.18 7.89 -18.36
CA GLU A 76 10.86 7.27 -18.37
C GLU A 76 10.25 7.20 -16.96
N PRO A 77 8.95 7.48 -16.77
CA PRO A 77 8.29 7.36 -15.47
C PRO A 77 8.38 5.95 -14.89
N ARG A 78 8.85 5.84 -13.65
CA ARG A 78 8.94 4.55 -12.96
C ARG A 78 7.59 4.19 -12.32
N PRO A 79 7.10 2.95 -12.47
CA PRO A 79 5.96 2.48 -11.68
C PRO A 79 6.33 2.41 -10.20
N ILE A 80 5.42 2.83 -9.32
CA ILE A 80 5.54 2.70 -7.87
C ILE A 80 4.44 1.77 -7.38
N VAL A 81 4.81 0.75 -6.61
CA VAL A 81 3.88 -0.18 -5.97
C VAL A 81 4.00 -0.04 -4.47
N VAL A 82 2.90 0.36 -3.82
CA VAL A 82 2.80 0.47 -2.36
C VAL A 82 1.94 -0.68 -1.86
N VAL A 83 2.39 -1.38 -0.82
CA VAL A 83 1.60 -2.44 -0.19
C VAL A 83 1.47 -2.16 1.30
N ALA A 84 0.22 -2.09 1.75
CA ALA A 84 -0.17 -1.89 3.13
C ALA A 84 -1.25 -2.92 3.51
N GLU A 85 -1.35 -3.27 4.78
CA GLU A 85 -2.44 -4.06 5.32
C GLU A 85 -3.74 -3.25 5.38
N GLY A 86 -4.88 -3.93 5.30
CA GLY A 86 -6.16 -3.40 5.76
C GLY A 86 -6.53 -3.97 7.13
N PRO A 87 -7.55 -3.41 7.81
CA PRO A 87 -8.04 -3.92 9.10
C PRO A 87 -8.49 -5.38 8.99
N ALA A 88 -8.14 -6.21 9.97
CA ALA A 88 -8.41 -7.65 10.00
C ALA A 88 -9.54 -8.06 10.97
N ALA A 89 -10.48 -7.13 11.21
CA ALA A 89 -11.55 -7.26 12.21
C ALA A 89 -12.94 -6.86 11.68
N LEU A 90 -13.18 -6.94 10.37
CA LEU A 90 -14.39 -6.39 9.73
C LEU A 90 -15.62 -7.29 9.78
N THR A 91 -15.46 -8.57 10.13
CA THR A 91 -16.57 -9.52 10.20
C THR A 91 -16.38 -10.51 11.35
N ALA A 92 -17.45 -11.17 11.78
CA ALA A 92 -17.37 -12.23 12.79
C ALA A 92 -16.52 -13.45 12.35
N ARG A 93 -16.16 -13.53 11.07
CA ARG A 93 -15.29 -14.58 10.50
C ARG A 93 -13.84 -14.09 10.30
N ALA A 94 -13.56 -12.83 10.63
CA ALA A 94 -12.23 -12.25 10.52
C ALA A 94 -11.26 -12.87 11.55
N PRO A 95 -9.94 -12.84 11.29
CA PRO A 95 -8.93 -13.35 12.22
C PRO A 95 -9.05 -12.78 13.64
N LEU A 96 -9.40 -11.49 13.76
CA LEU A 96 -9.56 -10.80 15.03
C LEU A 96 -11.03 -10.68 15.48
N THR A 97 -11.93 -11.46 14.88
CA THR A 97 -13.39 -11.31 15.00
C THR A 97 -13.88 -9.89 14.65
N LEU A 98 -15.19 -9.64 14.74
CA LEU A 98 -15.75 -8.32 14.53
C LEU A 98 -15.40 -7.43 15.73
N LEU A 99 -14.70 -6.32 15.47
CA LEU A 99 -14.39 -5.30 16.48
C LEU A 99 -15.07 -3.98 16.14
N ASP A 100 -15.59 -3.32 17.17
CA ASP A 100 -16.15 -1.98 17.05
C ASP A 100 -15.06 -1.01 16.55
N GLY A 101 -15.40 -0.17 15.58
CA GLY A 101 -14.47 0.79 14.97
C GLY A 101 -13.66 0.25 13.78
N ALA A 102 -13.63 -1.06 13.54
CA ALA A 102 -12.92 -1.63 12.38
C ALA A 102 -13.41 -1.07 11.04
N GLN A 103 -14.73 -0.92 10.89
CA GLN A 103 -15.33 -0.34 9.68
C GLN A 103 -14.89 1.12 9.47
N ARG A 104 -14.84 1.93 10.54
CA ARG A 104 -14.40 3.33 10.44
C ARG A 104 -12.95 3.43 9.97
N ILE A 105 -12.08 2.55 10.46
CA ILE A 105 -10.66 2.50 10.07
C ILE A 105 -10.51 2.02 8.62
N ASP A 106 -11.32 1.05 8.20
CA ASP A 106 -11.35 0.59 6.81
C ASP A 106 -11.83 1.69 5.85
N ASP A 107 -12.84 2.47 6.25
CA ASP A 107 -13.32 3.61 5.47
C ASP A 107 -12.23 4.69 5.29
N ILE A 108 -11.38 4.91 6.30
CA ILE A 108 -10.21 5.81 6.17
C ILE A 108 -9.22 5.26 5.13
N CYS A 109 -8.90 3.96 5.20
CA CYS A 109 -8.02 3.31 4.22
C CYS A 109 -8.59 3.40 2.80
N ALA A 110 -9.91 3.15 2.65
CA ALA A 110 -10.61 3.27 1.39
C ALA A 110 -10.59 4.70 0.83
N ALA A 111 -10.81 5.69 1.70
CA ALA A 111 -10.79 7.11 1.32
C ALA A 111 -9.40 7.55 0.86
N ILE A 112 -8.34 7.14 1.57
CA ILE A 112 -6.96 7.37 1.14
C ILE A 112 -6.74 6.71 -0.22
N ALA A 113 -7.01 5.41 -0.37
CA ALA A 113 -6.79 4.68 -1.63
C ALA A 113 -7.53 5.30 -2.82
N ALA A 114 -8.77 5.74 -2.62
CA ALA A 114 -9.59 6.40 -3.64
C ALA A 114 -9.14 7.83 -3.95
N GLY A 115 -8.20 8.38 -3.17
CA GLY A 115 -7.74 9.75 -3.25
C GLY A 115 -8.83 10.76 -2.93
N ASP A 116 -9.52 10.57 -1.81
CA ASP A 116 -10.58 11.45 -1.31
C ASP A 116 -10.08 12.85 -0.91
N ASP A 117 -10.95 13.85 -1.10
CA ASP A 117 -10.71 15.26 -0.81
C ASP A 117 -10.26 15.53 0.63
N ALA A 118 -10.98 14.98 1.60
CA ALA A 118 -10.67 15.19 3.01
C ALA A 118 -9.47 14.33 3.46
N ALA A 119 -9.37 13.10 2.95
CA ALA A 119 -8.30 12.18 3.34
C ALA A 119 -6.90 12.61 2.86
N LEU A 120 -6.81 13.36 1.77
CA LEU A 120 -5.55 13.89 1.22
C LEU A 120 -5.43 15.42 1.35
N ALA A 121 -6.11 16.04 2.32
CA ALA A 121 -5.95 17.46 2.57
C ALA A 121 -4.57 17.76 3.19
N GLU A 122 -3.98 18.91 2.86
CA GLU A 122 -2.71 19.35 3.45
C GLU A 122 -2.79 19.37 4.98
N GLY A 123 -1.80 18.76 5.64
CA GLY A 123 -1.74 18.69 7.10
C GLY A 123 -2.82 17.81 7.75
N SER A 124 -3.59 17.05 6.97
CA SER A 124 -4.52 16.08 7.53
C SER A 124 -3.78 14.95 8.25
N ASP A 125 -4.35 14.48 9.36
CA ASP A 125 -4.02 13.20 9.98
C ASP A 125 -5.28 12.32 9.94
N PRO A 126 -5.49 11.56 8.85
CA PRO A 126 -6.73 10.79 8.65
C PRO A 126 -7.02 9.79 9.79
N PHE A 127 -5.97 9.36 10.51
CA PHE A 127 -6.09 8.45 11.64
C PHE A 127 -6.04 9.16 13.00
N GLY A 128 -5.88 10.48 13.05
CA GLY A 128 -5.64 11.24 14.29
C GLY A 128 -6.75 11.09 15.34
N ASP A 129 -8.01 11.09 14.89
CA ASP A 129 -9.19 10.92 15.75
C ASP A 129 -9.34 9.50 16.33
N VAL A 130 -8.70 8.52 15.71
CA VAL A 130 -8.77 7.10 16.11
C VAL A 130 -7.53 6.72 16.91
N GLY A 131 -6.37 7.23 16.52
CA GLY A 131 -5.08 6.98 17.13
C GLY A 131 -4.47 5.63 16.76
N PRO A 132 -3.16 5.47 16.98
CA PRO A 132 -2.41 4.27 16.58
C PRO A 132 -2.83 3.02 17.35
N SER A 133 -3.29 3.15 18.61
CA SER A 133 -3.69 2.00 19.43
C SER A 133 -4.95 1.33 18.89
N ALA A 134 -5.98 2.09 18.54
CA ALA A 134 -7.19 1.53 17.92
C ALA A 134 -6.92 0.94 16.52
N CYS A 135 -5.99 1.52 15.76
CA CYS A 135 -5.51 0.92 14.50
C CYS A 135 -4.87 -0.46 14.75
N ALA A 136 -4.00 -0.57 15.75
CA ALA A 136 -3.37 -1.84 16.11
C ALA A 136 -4.38 -2.89 16.62
N GLU A 137 -5.40 -2.47 17.38
CA GLU A 137 -6.45 -3.36 17.89
C GLU A 137 -7.23 -4.06 16.78
N VAL A 138 -7.48 -3.38 15.65
CA VAL A 138 -8.16 -3.96 14.48
C VAL A 138 -7.19 -4.66 13.52
N GLY A 139 -5.93 -4.82 13.90
CA GLY A 139 -4.91 -5.51 13.10
C GLY A 139 -4.30 -4.67 11.97
N LEU A 140 -4.47 -3.35 11.98
CA LEU A 140 -3.83 -2.46 11.00
C LEU A 140 -2.39 -2.15 11.45
N GLY A 141 -1.46 -3.07 11.13
CA GLY A 141 -0.05 -2.96 11.53
C GLY A 141 0.74 -1.93 10.71
N THR A 142 0.25 -1.55 9.53
CA THR A 142 0.92 -0.64 8.59
C THR A 142 0.31 0.75 8.53
N VAL A 143 -0.28 1.26 9.62
CA VAL A 143 -0.89 2.61 9.66
C VAL A 143 0.07 3.70 9.15
N GLY A 144 1.36 3.59 9.45
CA GLY A 144 2.36 4.53 8.96
C GLY A 144 2.53 4.54 7.43
N VAL A 145 2.29 3.41 6.74
CA VAL A 145 2.30 3.38 5.26
C VAL A 145 1.10 4.12 4.70
N TRP A 146 -0.08 3.96 5.33
CA TRP A 146 -1.27 4.73 4.95
C TRP A 146 -1.11 6.24 5.18
N GLN A 147 -0.47 6.63 6.29
CA GLN A 147 -0.15 8.03 6.56
C GLN A 147 0.86 8.61 5.54
N ASP A 148 1.91 7.86 5.20
CA ASP A 148 2.84 8.26 4.14
C ASP A 148 2.12 8.43 2.80
N LEU A 149 1.21 7.50 2.45
CA LEU A 149 0.43 7.57 1.22
C LEU A 149 -0.52 8.78 1.20
N ALA A 150 -1.15 9.09 2.34
CA ALA A 150 -1.98 10.28 2.47
C ALA A 150 -1.18 11.56 2.27
N ALA A 151 0.00 11.67 2.88
CA ALA A 151 0.90 12.81 2.74
C ALA A 151 1.43 12.96 1.29
N PHE A 152 1.76 11.84 0.64
CA PHE A 152 2.17 11.82 -0.76
C PHE A 152 1.04 12.31 -1.68
N GLY A 153 -0.18 11.84 -1.46
CA GLY A 153 -1.36 12.31 -2.21
C GLY A 153 -1.68 13.79 -1.98
N ALA A 154 -1.49 14.29 -0.75
CA ALA A 154 -1.64 15.70 -0.45
C ALA A 154 -0.63 16.57 -1.23
N ALA A 155 0.65 16.16 -1.26
CA ALA A 155 1.68 16.85 -2.04
C ALA A 155 1.36 16.86 -3.54
N LEU A 156 0.92 15.72 -4.09
CA LEU A 156 0.48 15.64 -5.49
C LEU A 156 -0.66 16.61 -5.80
N ARG A 157 -1.65 16.72 -4.93
CA ARG A 157 -2.78 17.63 -5.16
C ARG A 157 -2.44 19.10 -5.12
N MET A 158 -1.42 19.46 -4.34
CA MET A 158 -0.99 20.85 -4.22
C MET A 158 -0.18 21.28 -5.44
N ASP A 159 0.78 20.45 -5.84
CA ASP A 159 1.85 20.88 -6.74
C ASP A 159 1.85 20.18 -8.10
N ALA A 160 1.16 19.05 -8.27
CA ALA A 160 1.06 18.41 -9.59
C ALA A 160 0.15 19.23 -10.51
N ARG A 161 0.52 19.31 -11.79
CA ARG A 161 -0.33 19.91 -12.82
C ARG A 161 -1.64 19.13 -12.98
N ASP A 162 -1.57 17.82 -12.86
CA ASP A 162 -2.71 16.91 -12.90
C ASP A 162 -2.48 15.75 -11.92
N PHE A 163 -3.55 15.32 -11.26
CA PHE A 163 -3.55 14.18 -10.34
C PHE A 163 -4.88 13.44 -10.43
N THR A 164 -4.79 12.14 -10.60
CA THR A 164 -5.92 11.22 -10.62
C THR A 164 -5.68 10.07 -9.65
N ALA A 165 -6.73 9.68 -8.95
CA ALA A 165 -6.77 8.48 -8.13
C ALA A 165 -8.04 7.71 -8.46
N HIS A 166 -7.91 6.41 -8.72
CA HIS A 166 -9.03 5.56 -9.08
C HIS A 166 -8.97 4.26 -8.28
N ALA A 167 -9.93 4.08 -7.38
CA ALA A 167 -10.14 2.80 -6.70
C ALA A 167 -10.67 1.77 -7.71
N THR A 168 -9.90 0.69 -7.93
CA THR A 168 -10.23 -0.38 -8.87
C THR A 168 -10.88 -1.58 -8.19
N TYR A 169 -10.62 -1.79 -6.90
CA TYR A 169 -11.21 -2.88 -6.12
C TYR A 169 -11.34 -2.51 -4.64
N ARG A 170 -12.48 -2.88 -4.05
CA ARG A 170 -12.73 -2.83 -2.61
C ARG A 170 -13.55 -4.04 -2.19
N ASP A 171 -13.12 -4.75 -1.16
CA ASP A 171 -13.86 -5.87 -0.57
C ASP A 171 -13.42 -6.12 0.88
N ALA A 172 -14.22 -6.89 1.62
CA ALA A 172 -13.88 -7.42 2.93
C ALA A 172 -14.42 -8.85 3.14
N SER A 173 -14.57 -9.62 2.07
CA SER A 173 -15.20 -10.95 2.07
C SER A 173 -14.58 -11.96 3.05
N HIS A 174 -13.30 -11.79 3.38
CA HIS A 174 -12.56 -12.60 4.35
C HIS A 174 -12.38 -11.93 5.73
N GLY A 175 -13.07 -10.82 5.98
CA GLY A 175 -12.95 -10.05 7.21
C GLY A 175 -11.71 -9.16 7.32
N VAL A 176 -10.91 -9.11 6.25
CA VAL A 176 -9.78 -8.19 6.08
C VAL A 176 -10.14 -7.18 5.01
N GLY A 177 -9.86 -5.90 5.26
CA GLY A 177 -10.08 -4.84 4.28
C GLY A 177 -9.13 -4.95 3.09
N TYR A 178 -9.68 -5.04 1.89
CA TYR A 178 -8.92 -5.05 0.64
C TYR A 178 -9.23 -3.78 -0.15
N HIS A 179 -8.18 -3.04 -0.50
CA HIS A 179 -8.26 -1.82 -1.31
C HIS A 179 -7.19 -1.87 -2.39
N VAL A 180 -7.59 -1.70 -3.65
CA VAL A 180 -6.67 -1.54 -4.78
C VAL A 180 -7.04 -0.26 -5.50
N ALA A 181 -6.03 0.55 -5.78
CA ALA A 181 -6.19 1.80 -6.50
C ALA A 181 -5.01 2.07 -7.43
N GLU A 182 -5.28 2.84 -8.48
CA GLU A 182 -4.31 3.34 -9.42
C GLU A 182 -4.24 4.86 -9.31
N TRP A 183 -3.03 5.39 -9.12
CA TRP A 183 -2.78 6.82 -9.05
C TRP A 183 -1.91 7.24 -10.23
N GLY A 184 -2.21 8.40 -10.81
CA GLY A 184 -1.45 8.98 -11.91
C GLY A 184 -1.33 10.49 -11.74
N TRP A 185 -0.18 11.05 -12.09
CA TRP A 185 0.06 12.49 -11.98
C TRP A 185 1.03 12.99 -13.05
N THR A 186 1.05 14.30 -13.25
CA THR A 186 2.09 15.00 -14.03
C THR A 186 2.67 16.14 -13.22
N ALA A 187 3.99 16.15 -13.06
CA ALA A 187 4.75 17.27 -12.48
C ALA A 187 4.73 18.51 -13.41
#